data_AF-A0AAV6JKR6-F1
#
_entry.id   AF-A0AAV6JKR6-F1
#
_cell.length_a   1.000
_cell.length_b   1.000
_cell.length_c   1.000
_cell.angle_alpha   90.00
_cell.angle_beta   90.00
_cell.angle_gamma   90.00
#
_symmetry.space_group_name_H-M   'P 1'
#
loop_
_entity.id
_entity.type
_entity.pdbx_description
1 polymer ?
#
loop_
_entity_poly.entity_id
_entity_poly.type
_entity_poly.pdbx_seq_one_letter_code
_entity_poly.pdbx_strand_id
1 'polypeptide(L)'
;MAREEYVYMAKLAEQAERYEEMVEFMEKVSAAASDSEELTVEERNLLSVAYKNVIGARRASWRIISSIEQKEESRGNEDHVTAIKGYRSKIESELSSICDGILKLLDSRLIPAAAAGDSKVFYLKMKGDYHRYLAEFKTGSDRKEAAESTLTAYKAAQDIATAELAPTHPIRLGLALNFSVFYYEILNSPDRACNLAKQAFDEAIAELDTLGEESYKDSTLIMQLLRDNLTLWTSDMQEYMLREKEEKLDTVTKPAEESEVKNTDSATAEEVSSSITDETPVIGSSNDVDSTAADESSAESSAAAEESNETTPSAGESDSEATEAAADDSSGNAEQEDSRDQEGEETPEIKLETAPADFRFPTTNQSRHCFTRYIEYHRCVAAKGEGAPECDKFAKYYRSLCPGEWVDRWNEQRENGTFPGPL
;
A
#
# COMPACT_ATOMS: atom_id res chain seq x y z
N MET A 1 -34.15 -2.35 14.54
CA MET A 1 -34.01 -3.17 13.33
C MET A 1 -33.63 -4.58 13.75
N ALA A 2 -34.10 -5.58 13.02
CA ALA A 2 -33.69 -6.98 13.21
C ALA A 2 -32.24 -7.19 12.73
N ARG A 3 -31.57 -8.26 13.19
CA ARG A 3 -30.19 -8.61 12.76
C ARG A 3 -30.08 -8.66 11.23
N GLU A 4 -31.06 -9.28 10.57
CA GLU A 4 -31.16 -9.39 9.12
C GLU A 4 -31.22 -8.03 8.41
N GLU A 5 -31.94 -7.06 8.98
CA GLU A 5 -32.02 -5.70 8.43
C GLU A 5 -30.66 -4.98 8.54
N TYR A 6 -29.93 -5.17 9.63
CA TYR A 6 -28.58 -4.60 9.75
C TYR A 6 -27.58 -5.25 8.78
N VAL A 7 -27.67 -6.56 8.54
CA VAL A 7 -26.87 -7.24 7.50
C VAL A 7 -27.17 -6.68 6.12
N TYR A 8 -28.46 -6.48 5.79
CA TYR A 8 -28.87 -5.88 4.53
C TYR A 8 -28.31 -4.46 4.37
N MET A 9 -28.39 -3.63 5.41
CA MET A 9 -27.83 -2.28 5.40
C MET A 9 -26.30 -2.28 5.28
N ALA A 10 -25.60 -3.22 5.90
CA ALA A 10 -24.14 -3.37 5.74
C ALA A 10 -23.76 -3.70 4.29
N LYS A 11 -24.52 -4.58 3.61
CA LYS A 11 -24.33 -4.88 2.19
C LYS A 11 -24.58 -3.64 1.31
N LEU A 12 -25.62 -2.87 1.59
CA LEU A 12 -25.87 -1.61 0.87
C LEU A 12 -24.73 -0.59 1.10
N ALA A 13 -24.23 -0.49 2.33
CA ALA A 13 -23.11 0.40 2.66
C ALA A 13 -21.81 -0.03 1.95
N GLU A 14 -21.55 -1.33 1.82
CA GLU A 14 -20.44 -1.88 1.04
C GLU A 14 -20.54 -1.47 -0.44
N GLN A 15 -21.70 -1.66 -1.07
CA GLN A 15 -21.92 -1.29 -2.48
C GLN A 15 -21.83 0.23 -2.73
N ALA A 16 -22.07 1.03 -1.70
CA ALA A 16 -21.95 2.48 -1.73
C ALA A 16 -20.57 2.98 -1.24
N GLU A 17 -19.64 2.08 -0.92
CA GLU A 17 -18.30 2.37 -0.37
C GLU A 17 -18.34 3.22 0.93
N ARG A 18 -19.44 3.15 1.68
CA ARG A 18 -19.65 3.87 2.95
C ARG A 18 -19.21 3.00 4.12
N TYR A 19 -17.92 2.67 4.16
CA TYR A 19 -17.38 1.69 5.11
C TYR A 19 -17.50 2.10 6.59
N GLU A 20 -17.51 3.40 6.90
CA GLU A 20 -17.75 3.88 8.27
C GLU A 20 -19.17 3.50 8.75
N GLU A 21 -20.19 3.66 7.91
CA GLU A 21 -21.56 3.20 8.21
C GLU A 21 -21.66 1.67 8.21
N MET A 22 -20.93 1.00 7.31
CA MET A 22 -20.86 -0.46 7.29
C MET A 22 -20.36 -1.02 8.63
N VAL A 23 -19.34 -0.39 9.25
CA VAL A 23 -18.86 -0.74 10.58
C VAL A 23 -19.99 -0.58 11.61
N GLU A 24 -20.70 0.55 11.62
CA GLU A 24 -21.80 0.76 12.56
C GLU A 24 -22.92 -0.30 12.43
N PHE A 25 -23.25 -0.70 11.21
CA PHE A 25 -24.23 -1.77 10.98
C PHE A 25 -23.70 -3.12 11.47
N MET A 26 -22.45 -3.45 11.19
CA MET A 26 -21.86 -4.73 11.63
C MET A 26 -21.64 -4.81 13.14
N GLU A 27 -21.39 -3.68 13.82
CA GLU A 27 -21.42 -3.61 15.28
C GLU A 27 -22.82 -3.90 15.83
N LYS A 28 -23.88 -3.39 15.17
CA LYS A 28 -25.27 -3.67 15.53
C LYS A 28 -25.68 -5.12 15.23
N VAL A 29 -25.21 -5.72 14.13
CA VAL A 29 -25.35 -7.16 13.85
C VAL A 29 -24.73 -7.96 14.99
N SER A 30 -23.50 -7.62 15.34
CA SER A 30 -22.77 -8.29 16.40
C SER A 30 -23.52 -8.14 17.72
N ALA A 31 -24.01 -6.94 18.07
CA ALA A 31 -24.76 -6.63 19.29
C ALA A 31 -26.13 -7.34 19.39
N ALA A 32 -26.80 -7.57 18.24
CA ALA A 32 -28.10 -8.22 18.17
C ALA A 32 -28.04 -9.75 18.34
N ALA A 33 -26.87 -10.36 18.11
CA ALA A 33 -26.63 -11.78 18.40
C ALA A 33 -26.60 -12.03 19.91
N SER A 34 -27.03 -13.23 20.33
CA SER A 34 -26.87 -13.67 21.73
C SER A 34 -25.40 -13.82 22.08
N ASP A 35 -25.02 -13.72 23.36
CA ASP A 35 -23.60 -13.74 23.77
C ASP A 35 -22.85 -15.04 23.40
N SER A 36 -23.58 -16.14 23.18
CA SER A 36 -23.04 -17.44 22.73
C SER A 36 -23.34 -17.75 21.26
N GLU A 37 -23.90 -16.81 20.52
CA GLU A 37 -24.29 -17.01 19.13
C GLU A 37 -23.19 -16.52 18.20
N GLU A 38 -22.71 -17.41 17.34
CA GLU A 38 -21.67 -17.10 16.37
C GLU A 38 -22.21 -16.25 15.20
N LEU A 39 -21.34 -15.39 14.67
CA LEU A 39 -21.57 -14.78 13.36
C LEU A 39 -21.43 -15.86 12.28
N THR A 40 -22.32 -15.80 11.29
CA THR A 40 -22.18 -16.62 10.09
C THR A 40 -20.91 -16.23 9.32
N VAL A 41 -20.45 -17.11 8.41
CA VAL A 41 -19.28 -16.85 7.56
C VAL A 41 -19.45 -15.54 6.78
N GLU A 42 -20.64 -15.27 6.26
CA GLU A 42 -20.94 -14.04 5.51
C GLU A 42 -20.84 -12.80 6.42
N GLU A 43 -21.46 -12.83 7.60
CA GLU A 43 -21.42 -11.70 8.54
C GLU A 43 -20.01 -11.43 9.06
N ARG A 44 -19.25 -12.50 9.37
CA ARG A 44 -17.84 -12.41 9.76
C ARG A 44 -16.99 -11.75 8.67
N ASN A 45 -17.24 -12.12 7.40
CA ASN A 45 -16.54 -11.52 6.26
C ASN A 45 -16.92 -10.05 6.07
N LEU A 46 -18.21 -9.69 6.16
CA LEU A 46 -18.68 -8.30 6.10
C LEU A 46 -18.04 -7.44 7.19
N LEU A 47 -17.98 -7.94 8.43
CA LEU A 47 -17.32 -7.25 9.54
C LEU A 47 -15.84 -6.97 9.22
N SER A 48 -15.14 -7.98 8.72
CA SER A 48 -13.72 -7.85 8.36
C SER A 48 -13.49 -6.86 7.23
N VAL A 49 -14.30 -6.92 6.17
CA VAL A 49 -14.24 -5.98 5.03
C VAL A 49 -14.52 -4.54 5.48
N ALA A 50 -15.53 -4.33 6.32
CA ALA A 50 -15.89 -3.02 6.84
C ALA A 50 -14.70 -2.36 7.57
N TYR A 51 -14.18 -3.02 8.61
CA TYR A 51 -13.09 -2.44 9.38
C TYR A 51 -11.78 -2.36 8.57
N LYS A 52 -11.48 -3.33 7.70
CA LYS A 52 -10.27 -3.32 6.84
C LYS A 52 -10.23 -2.06 5.96
N ASN A 53 -11.36 -1.68 5.38
CA ASN A 53 -11.42 -0.49 4.52
C ASN A 53 -11.29 0.81 5.33
N VAL A 54 -12.01 0.91 6.47
CA VAL A 54 -11.92 2.09 7.35
C VAL A 54 -10.50 2.28 7.88
N ILE A 55 -9.88 1.23 8.43
CA ILE A 55 -8.51 1.32 8.98
C ILE A 55 -7.47 1.51 7.86
N GLY A 56 -7.67 0.92 6.68
CA GLY A 56 -6.78 1.04 5.54
C GLY A 56 -6.64 2.50 5.08
N ALA A 57 -7.77 3.21 4.91
CA ALA A 57 -7.78 4.61 4.51
C ALA A 57 -7.08 5.53 5.54
N ARG A 58 -7.30 5.29 6.84
CA ARG A 58 -6.66 6.06 7.92
C ARG A 58 -5.16 5.76 8.01
N ARG A 59 -4.72 4.51 7.85
CA ARG A 59 -3.30 4.13 7.81
C ARG A 59 -2.56 4.75 6.62
N ALA A 60 -3.18 4.75 5.43
CA ALA A 60 -2.62 5.42 4.26
C ALA A 60 -2.44 6.92 4.51
N SER A 61 -3.46 7.57 5.06
CA SER A 61 -3.41 8.98 5.46
C SER A 61 -2.28 9.25 6.45
N TRP A 62 -2.14 8.42 7.48
CA TRP A 62 -1.08 8.54 8.48
C TRP A 62 0.33 8.42 7.87
N ARG A 63 0.56 7.46 6.96
CA ARG A 63 1.86 7.32 6.27
C ARG A 63 2.22 8.54 5.44
N ILE A 64 1.25 9.09 4.71
CA ILE A 64 1.46 10.30 3.88
C ILE A 64 1.85 11.46 4.78
N ILE A 65 1.09 11.72 5.85
CA ILE A 65 1.36 12.82 6.77
C ILE A 65 2.71 12.64 7.48
N SER A 66 3.04 11.42 7.91
CA SER A 66 4.33 11.12 8.54
C SER A 66 5.51 11.34 7.58
N SER A 67 5.34 11.02 6.29
CA SER A 67 6.37 11.30 5.27
C SER A 67 6.53 12.80 5.01
N ILE A 68 5.44 13.57 5.00
CA ILE A 68 5.48 15.03 4.87
C ILE A 68 6.16 15.66 6.09
N GLU A 69 5.85 15.19 7.30
CA GLU A 69 6.51 15.63 8.55
C GLU A 69 8.03 15.47 8.46
N GLN A 70 8.52 14.29 8.08
CA GLN A 70 9.96 14.02 7.95
C GLN A 70 10.63 14.93 6.91
N LYS A 71 9.97 15.19 5.78
CA LYS A 71 10.50 16.08 4.74
C LYS A 71 10.57 17.53 5.23
N GLU A 72 9.54 18.04 5.88
CA GLU A 72 9.54 19.41 6.40
C GLU A 72 10.51 19.58 7.57
N GLU A 73 10.69 18.55 8.40
CA GLU A 73 11.68 18.54 9.48
C GLU A 73 13.11 18.62 8.93
N SER A 74 13.40 17.91 7.82
CA SER A 74 14.70 18.01 7.13
C SER A 74 14.98 19.39 6.52
N ARG A 75 13.94 20.18 6.25
CA ARG A 75 14.04 21.55 5.71
C ARG A 75 14.16 22.63 6.79
N GLY A 76 13.97 22.28 8.07
CA GLY A 76 14.01 23.22 9.19
C GLY A 76 12.77 24.10 9.34
N ASN A 77 11.64 23.73 8.72
CA ASN A 77 10.40 24.52 8.78
C ASN A 77 9.61 24.22 10.08
N GLU A 78 10.09 24.71 11.23
CA GLU A 78 9.56 24.36 12.55
C GLU A 78 8.05 24.63 12.73
N ASP A 79 7.55 25.73 12.18
CA ASP A 79 6.12 26.09 12.26
C ASP A 79 5.23 25.08 11.51
N HIS A 80 5.63 24.70 10.30
CA HIS A 80 4.92 23.67 9.51
C HIS A 80 5.00 22.31 10.18
N VAL A 81 6.18 21.93 10.67
CA VAL A 81 6.37 20.66 11.40
C VAL A 81 5.44 20.59 12.62
N THR A 82 5.27 21.70 13.35
CA THR A 82 4.35 21.76 14.50
C THR A 82 2.89 21.55 14.08
N ALA A 83 2.45 22.20 13.01
CA ALA A 83 1.09 22.02 12.48
C ALA A 83 0.85 20.58 11.97
N ILE A 84 1.82 20.01 11.26
CA ILE A 84 1.77 18.64 10.74
C ILE A 84 1.71 17.63 11.90
N LYS A 85 2.54 17.79 12.94
CA LYS A 85 2.51 16.96 14.16
C LYS A 85 1.14 16.96 14.83
N GLY A 86 0.49 18.13 14.90
CA GLY A 86 -0.88 18.26 15.41
C GLY A 86 -1.90 17.46 14.59
N TYR A 87 -1.81 17.53 13.25
CA TYR A 87 -2.71 16.79 12.37
C TYR A 87 -2.44 15.28 12.40
N ARG A 88 -1.17 14.85 12.41
CA ARG A 88 -0.78 13.44 12.58
C ARG A 88 -1.37 12.88 13.88
N SER A 89 -1.26 13.61 14.99
CA SER A 89 -1.79 13.19 16.29
C SER A 89 -3.32 12.97 16.27
N LYS A 90 -4.04 13.78 15.49
CA LYS A 90 -5.49 13.59 15.27
C LYS A 90 -5.76 12.26 14.54
N ILE A 91 -5.03 11.99 13.46
CA ILE A 91 -5.15 10.73 12.71
C ILE A 91 -4.81 9.52 13.60
N GLU A 92 -3.78 9.62 14.43
CA GLU A 92 -3.39 8.56 15.38
C GLU A 92 -4.48 8.30 16.44
N SER A 93 -5.20 9.34 16.85
CA SER A 93 -6.34 9.21 17.76
C SER A 93 -7.52 8.50 17.09
N GLU A 94 -7.80 8.83 15.82
CA GLU A 94 -8.81 8.13 14.99
C GLU A 94 -8.44 6.65 14.80
N LEU A 95 -7.18 6.36 14.44
CA LEU A 95 -6.65 5.01 14.31
C LEU A 95 -6.77 4.21 15.61
N SER A 96 -6.41 4.82 16.75
CA SER A 96 -6.52 4.19 18.06
C SER A 96 -7.98 3.84 18.36
N SER A 97 -8.91 4.79 18.15
CA SER A 97 -10.33 4.55 18.40
C SER A 97 -10.91 3.41 17.55
N ILE A 98 -10.52 3.31 16.27
CA ILE A 98 -10.98 2.23 15.39
C ILE A 98 -10.44 0.88 15.88
N CYS A 99 -9.15 0.81 16.23
CA CYS A 99 -8.53 -0.41 16.75
C CYS A 99 -9.16 -0.84 18.08
N ASP A 100 -9.36 0.09 19.01
CA ASP A 100 -9.95 -0.20 20.32
C ASP A 100 -11.40 -0.71 20.20
N GLY A 101 -12.18 -0.17 19.26
CA GLY A 101 -13.54 -0.62 18.98
C GLY A 101 -13.61 -2.10 18.60
N ILE A 102 -12.84 -2.51 17.58
CA ILE A 102 -12.82 -3.90 17.14
C ILE A 102 -12.15 -4.84 18.14
N LEU A 103 -11.07 -4.42 18.81
CA LEU A 103 -10.40 -5.24 19.82
C LEU A 103 -11.35 -5.54 20.99
N LYS A 104 -12.13 -4.55 21.42
CA LYS A 104 -13.17 -4.74 22.44
C LYS A 104 -14.24 -5.73 21.97
N LEU A 105 -14.69 -5.62 20.72
CA LEU A 105 -15.69 -6.53 20.16
C LEU A 105 -15.16 -7.98 20.07
N LEU A 106 -13.92 -8.14 19.64
CA LEU A 106 -13.24 -9.44 19.56
C LEU A 106 -13.13 -10.10 20.95
N ASP A 107 -12.68 -9.36 21.95
CA ASP A 107 -12.42 -9.89 23.29
C ASP A 107 -13.70 -10.15 24.09
N SER A 108 -14.72 -9.31 23.94
CA SER A 108 -15.96 -9.44 24.72
C SER A 108 -16.96 -10.43 24.13
N ARG A 109 -16.92 -10.68 22.82
CA ARG A 109 -17.97 -11.43 22.13
C ARG A 109 -17.46 -12.44 21.11
N LEU A 110 -16.68 -12.01 20.11
CA LEU A 110 -16.44 -12.84 18.92
C LEU A 110 -15.49 -14.02 19.20
N ILE A 111 -14.39 -13.80 19.91
CA ILE A 111 -13.45 -14.87 20.28
C ILE A 111 -14.09 -15.85 21.28
N PRO A 112 -14.78 -15.40 22.35
CA PRO A 112 -15.47 -16.31 23.27
C PRO A 112 -16.58 -17.15 22.62
N ALA A 113 -17.31 -16.59 21.65
CA ALA A 113 -18.42 -17.29 20.98
C ALA A 113 -17.95 -18.32 19.95
N ALA A 114 -16.77 -18.12 19.34
CA ALA A 114 -16.28 -19.00 18.27
C ALA A 114 -15.99 -20.42 18.79
N ALA A 115 -16.70 -21.43 18.27
CA ALA A 115 -16.49 -22.84 18.60
C ALA A 115 -15.48 -23.51 17.66
N ALA A 116 -15.63 -23.29 16.35
CA ALA A 116 -14.83 -23.92 15.30
C ALA A 116 -13.42 -23.30 15.18
N GLY A 117 -12.43 -24.14 14.82
CA GLY A 117 -11.03 -23.72 14.65
C GLY A 117 -10.86 -22.60 13.63
N ASP A 118 -11.53 -22.70 12.49
CA ASP A 118 -11.46 -21.68 11.43
C ASP A 118 -11.90 -20.30 11.93
N SER A 119 -12.98 -20.23 12.71
CA SER A 119 -13.54 -19.01 13.28
C SER A 119 -12.66 -18.44 14.39
N LYS A 120 -12.13 -19.29 15.26
CA LYS A 120 -11.16 -18.87 16.28
C LYS A 120 -9.90 -18.29 15.66
N VAL A 121 -9.32 -18.98 14.67
CA VAL A 121 -8.13 -18.51 13.96
C VAL A 121 -8.42 -17.20 13.25
N PHE A 122 -9.58 -17.05 12.60
CA PHE A 122 -10.00 -15.82 11.95
C PHE A 122 -10.00 -14.63 12.93
N TYR A 123 -10.67 -14.76 14.08
CA TYR A 123 -10.77 -13.67 15.05
C TYR A 123 -9.45 -13.39 15.78
N LEU A 124 -8.67 -14.41 16.11
CA LEU A 124 -7.34 -14.23 16.72
C LEU A 124 -6.36 -13.57 15.74
N LYS A 125 -6.41 -13.96 14.46
CA LYS A 125 -5.67 -13.28 13.39
C LYS A 125 -6.09 -11.81 13.32
N MET A 126 -7.39 -11.52 13.30
CA MET A 126 -7.90 -10.16 13.29
C MET A 126 -7.42 -9.37 14.51
N LYS A 127 -7.45 -9.95 15.71
CA LYS A 127 -6.89 -9.35 16.93
C LYS A 127 -5.41 -8.99 16.77
N GLY A 128 -4.62 -9.91 16.22
CA GLY A 128 -3.20 -9.67 15.91
C GLY A 128 -3.03 -8.53 14.90
N ASP A 129 -3.85 -8.47 13.85
CA ASP A 129 -3.81 -7.41 12.84
C ASP A 129 -4.06 -6.01 13.45
N TYR A 130 -5.06 -5.85 14.32
CA TYR A 130 -5.35 -4.54 14.93
C TYR A 130 -4.33 -4.11 15.98
N HIS A 131 -3.79 -5.04 16.78
CA HIS A 131 -2.64 -4.72 17.63
C HIS A 131 -1.40 -4.36 16.81
N ARG A 132 -1.19 -5.00 15.66
CA ARG A 132 -0.09 -4.68 14.74
C ARG A 132 -0.23 -3.26 14.21
N TYR A 133 -1.45 -2.85 13.81
CA TYR A 133 -1.71 -1.48 13.36
C TYR A 133 -1.42 -0.45 14.46
N LEU A 134 -1.72 -0.76 15.72
CA LEU A 134 -1.31 0.09 16.84
C LEU A 134 0.22 0.19 16.95
N ALA A 135 0.94 -0.92 16.79
CA ALA A 135 2.39 -0.95 16.87
C ALA A 135 3.11 -0.18 15.74
N GLU A 136 2.43 0.15 14.64
CA GLU A 136 2.98 0.93 13.52
C GLU A 136 3.23 2.40 13.89
N PHE A 137 2.34 3.01 14.68
CA PHE A 137 2.38 4.45 14.97
C PHE A 137 2.59 4.79 16.45
N LYS A 138 2.30 3.86 17.37
CA LYS A 138 2.60 4.06 18.80
C LYS A 138 4.11 4.11 19.03
N THR A 139 4.52 4.72 20.14
CA THR A 139 5.93 4.85 20.53
C THR A 139 6.13 4.40 21.98
N GLY A 140 7.38 4.22 22.40
CA GLY A 140 7.71 3.89 23.80
C GLY A 140 7.09 2.58 24.31
N SER A 141 6.52 2.62 25.51
CA SER A 141 5.85 1.49 26.17
C SER A 141 4.67 0.97 25.35
N ASP A 142 3.84 1.87 24.83
CA ASP A 142 2.60 1.51 24.13
C ASP A 142 2.90 0.71 22.86
N ARG A 143 3.99 1.05 22.14
CA ARG A 143 4.45 0.28 20.97
C ARG A 143 4.85 -1.14 21.38
N LYS A 144 5.56 -1.28 22.50
CA LYS A 144 6.03 -2.58 23.00
C LYS A 144 4.84 -3.45 23.41
N GLU A 145 3.88 -2.89 24.14
CA GLU A 145 2.65 -3.59 24.54
C GLU A 145 1.82 -4.03 23.34
N ALA A 146 1.69 -3.18 22.32
CA ALA A 146 1.00 -3.52 21.07
C ALA A 146 1.73 -4.65 20.31
N ALA A 147 3.07 -4.62 20.24
CA ALA A 147 3.85 -5.69 19.62
C ALA A 147 3.76 -7.02 20.37
N GLU A 148 3.80 -7.00 21.71
CA GLU A 148 3.62 -8.20 22.54
C GLU A 148 2.22 -8.80 22.41
N SER A 149 1.20 -7.94 22.36
CA SER A 149 -0.19 -8.35 22.15
C SER A 149 -0.40 -8.96 20.75
N THR A 150 0.23 -8.38 19.73
CA THR A 150 0.26 -8.92 18.35
C THR A 150 0.87 -10.31 18.32
N LEU A 151 2.06 -10.47 18.91
CA LEU A 151 2.77 -11.75 18.95
C LEU A 151 1.96 -12.83 19.68
N THR A 152 1.30 -12.46 20.78
CA THR A 152 0.46 -13.37 21.56
C THR A 152 -0.74 -13.85 20.76
N ALA A 153 -1.46 -12.92 20.11
CA ALA A 153 -2.63 -13.25 19.30
C ALA A 153 -2.27 -14.13 18.09
N TYR A 154 -1.21 -13.79 17.36
CA TYR A 154 -0.77 -14.59 16.20
C TYR A 154 -0.25 -15.97 16.57
N LYS A 155 0.49 -16.10 17.69
CA LYS A 155 0.91 -17.42 18.17
C LYS A 155 -0.29 -18.30 18.53
N ALA A 156 -1.25 -17.76 19.28
CA ALA A 156 -2.47 -18.49 19.61
C ALA A 156 -3.26 -18.90 18.35
N ALA A 157 -3.34 -18.02 17.35
CA ALA A 157 -3.94 -18.35 16.05
C ALA A 157 -3.14 -19.43 15.31
N GLN A 158 -1.81 -19.37 15.33
CA GLN A 158 -0.92 -20.30 14.64
C GLN A 158 -1.03 -21.71 15.21
N ASP A 159 -1.05 -21.83 16.53
CA ASP A 159 -1.16 -23.12 17.22
C ASP A 159 -2.45 -23.86 16.83
N ILE A 160 -3.58 -23.13 16.80
CA ILE A 160 -4.88 -23.68 16.37
C ILE A 160 -4.86 -23.97 14.86
N ALA A 161 -4.33 -23.06 14.03
CA ALA A 161 -4.29 -23.22 12.59
C ALA A 161 -3.46 -24.44 12.16
N THR A 162 -2.31 -24.68 12.80
CA THR A 162 -1.47 -25.85 12.53
C THR A 162 -2.13 -27.15 12.96
N ALA A 163 -2.94 -27.13 14.03
CA ALA A 163 -3.63 -28.31 14.53
C ALA A 163 -4.92 -28.66 13.76
N GLU A 164 -5.68 -27.66 13.33
CA GLU A 164 -7.06 -27.85 12.84
C GLU A 164 -7.26 -27.51 11.35
N LEU A 165 -6.32 -26.80 10.71
CA LEU A 165 -6.46 -26.34 9.31
C LEU A 165 -5.37 -26.93 8.42
N ALA A 166 -5.74 -27.35 7.20
CA ALA A 166 -4.79 -27.81 6.19
C ALA A 166 -3.80 -26.68 5.81
N PRO A 167 -2.54 -27.00 5.43
CA PRO A 167 -1.55 -26.01 4.98
C PRO A 167 -2.02 -25.09 3.85
N THR A 168 -2.88 -25.61 2.98
CA THR A 168 -3.50 -24.88 1.87
C THR A 168 -4.68 -24.01 2.28
N HIS A 169 -5.19 -24.12 3.51
CA HIS A 169 -6.40 -23.40 3.93
C HIS A 169 -6.18 -21.87 3.90
N PRO A 170 -7.04 -21.07 3.22
CA PRO A 170 -6.83 -19.63 3.04
C PRO A 170 -6.63 -18.83 4.34
N ILE A 171 -7.35 -19.19 5.41
CA ILE A 171 -7.18 -18.55 6.74
C ILE A 171 -5.77 -18.82 7.32
N ARG A 172 -5.23 -20.04 7.19
CA ARG A 172 -3.90 -20.41 7.69
C ARG A 172 -2.81 -19.70 6.88
N LEU A 173 -2.93 -19.70 5.55
CA LEU A 173 -2.04 -18.95 4.65
C LEU A 173 -2.06 -17.46 4.94
N GLY A 174 -3.25 -16.87 5.09
CA GLY A 174 -3.42 -15.45 5.42
C GLY A 174 -2.86 -15.08 6.80
N LEU A 175 -2.91 -15.99 7.77
CA LEU A 175 -2.24 -15.80 9.06
C LEU A 175 -0.72 -15.79 8.89
N ALA A 176 -0.14 -16.75 8.19
CA ALA A 176 1.30 -16.81 7.95
C ALA A 176 1.80 -15.57 7.19
N LEU A 177 1.04 -15.09 6.20
CA LEU A 177 1.31 -13.84 5.50
C LEU A 177 1.38 -12.65 6.47
N ASN A 178 0.36 -12.44 7.29
CA ASN A 178 0.33 -11.28 8.18
C ASN A 178 1.33 -11.40 9.34
N PHE A 179 1.63 -12.62 9.78
CA PHE A 179 2.59 -12.87 10.85
C PHE A 179 4.04 -12.70 10.36
N SER A 180 4.34 -13.09 9.12
CA SER A 180 5.65 -12.81 8.52
C SER A 180 5.87 -11.30 8.34
N VAL A 181 4.87 -10.56 7.86
CA VAL A 181 4.91 -9.08 7.79
C VAL A 181 5.17 -8.46 9.16
N PHE A 182 4.54 -8.98 10.22
CA PHE A 182 4.82 -8.51 11.60
C PHE A 182 6.27 -8.74 12.03
N TYR A 183 6.84 -9.92 11.74
CA TYR A 183 8.25 -10.17 12.04
C TYR A 183 9.18 -9.22 11.28
N TYR A 184 8.84 -8.89 10.03
CA TYR A 184 9.62 -7.99 9.19
C TYR A 184 9.49 -6.54 9.67
N GLU A 185 8.29 -5.98 9.63
CA GLU A 185 8.04 -4.54 9.80
C GLU A 185 8.05 -4.08 11.25
N ILE A 186 7.60 -4.91 12.20
CA ILE A 186 7.42 -4.49 13.60
C ILE A 186 8.57 -4.96 14.49
N LEU A 187 8.96 -6.23 14.36
CA LEU A 187 10.03 -6.83 15.17
C LEU A 187 11.42 -6.70 14.54
N ASN A 188 11.52 -6.14 13.33
CA ASN A 188 12.79 -5.97 12.60
C ASN A 188 13.61 -7.27 12.57
N SER A 189 12.93 -8.39 12.33
CA SER A 189 13.48 -9.75 12.35
C SER A 189 13.30 -10.41 10.98
N PRO A 190 14.00 -9.91 9.93
CA PRO A 190 13.76 -10.31 8.55
C PRO A 190 14.01 -11.80 8.29
N ASP A 191 15.03 -12.40 8.91
CA ASP A 191 15.28 -13.85 8.80
C ASP A 191 14.07 -14.67 9.26
N ARG A 192 13.46 -14.26 10.37
CA ARG A 192 12.31 -14.98 10.94
C ARG A 192 11.06 -14.79 10.08
N ALA A 193 10.88 -13.61 9.50
CA ALA A 193 9.81 -13.33 8.54
C ALA A 193 9.93 -14.22 7.30
N CYS A 194 11.12 -14.25 6.68
CA CYS A 194 11.40 -15.04 5.49
C CYS A 194 11.25 -16.54 5.75
N ASN A 195 11.77 -17.04 6.88
CA ASN A 195 11.62 -18.46 7.24
C ASN A 195 10.15 -18.86 7.41
N LEU A 196 9.34 -18.04 8.09
CA LEU A 196 7.92 -18.32 8.27
C LEU A 196 7.15 -18.29 6.94
N ALA A 197 7.39 -17.27 6.11
CA ALA A 197 6.73 -17.14 4.81
C ALA A 197 7.11 -18.30 3.86
N LYS A 198 8.39 -18.67 3.83
CA LYS A 198 8.89 -19.79 3.03
C LYS A 198 8.31 -21.12 3.50
N GLN A 199 8.32 -21.38 4.80
CA GLN A 199 7.74 -22.60 5.37
C GLN A 199 6.27 -22.75 4.98
N ALA A 200 5.46 -21.69 5.14
CA ALA A 200 4.05 -21.73 4.79
C ALA A 200 3.83 -21.96 3.28
N PHE A 201 4.67 -21.37 2.44
CA PHE A 201 4.62 -21.56 0.99
C PHE A 201 4.99 -22.99 0.57
N ASP A 202 6.08 -23.53 1.10
CA ASP A 202 6.55 -24.89 0.80
C ASP A 202 5.56 -25.97 1.30
N GLU A 203 5.01 -25.80 2.51
CA GLU A 203 3.96 -26.69 3.05
C GLU A 203 2.70 -26.68 2.18
N ALA A 204 2.28 -25.51 1.69
CA ALA A 204 1.10 -25.40 0.85
C ALA A 204 1.31 -25.96 -0.56
N ILE A 205 2.50 -25.80 -1.16
CA ILE A 205 2.84 -26.42 -2.43
C ILE A 205 2.71 -27.95 -2.37
N ALA A 206 3.17 -28.56 -1.27
CA ALA A 206 3.16 -30.01 -1.12
C ALA A 206 1.75 -30.65 -1.18
N GLU A 207 0.71 -29.88 -0.86
CA GLU A 207 -0.67 -30.33 -0.84
C GLU A 207 -1.57 -29.63 -1.87
N LEU A 208 -1.00 -28.75 -2.71
CA LEU A 208 -1.77 -27.89 -3.62
C LEU A 208 -2.57 -28.67 -4.67
N ASP A 209 -1.99 -29.78 -5.16
CA ASP A 209 -2.60 -30.65 -6.17
C ASP A 209 -3.86 -31.39 -5.67
N THR A 210 -4.13 -31.35 -4.36
CA THR A 210 -5.30 -32.01 -3.75
C THR A 210 -6.55 -31.12 -3.72
N LEU A 211 -6.42 -29.84 -4.08
CA LEU A 211 -7.51 -28.87 -3.99
C LEU A 211 -8.49 -28.95 -5.18
N GLY A 212 -9.75 -28.64 -4.90
CA GLY A 212 -10.74 -28.32 -5.94
C GLY A 212 -10.51 -26.92 -6.54
N GLU A 213 -11.12 -26.66 -7.70
CA GLU A 213 -10.87 -25.43 -8.50
C GLU A 213 -11.11 -24.12 -7.72
N GLU A 214 -12.18 -24.05 -6.91
CA GLU A 214 -12.51 -22.85 -6.13
C GLU A 214 -11.48 -22.60 -5.02
N SER A 215 -11.18 -23.61 -4.20
CA SER A 215 -10.18 -23.51 -3.13
C SER A 215 -8.76 -23.29 -3.65
N TYR A 216 -8.45 -23.80 -4.86
CA TYR A 216 -7.17 -23.58 -5.52
C TYR A 216 -6.95 -22.09 -5.83
N LYS A 217 -7.96 -21.40 -6.37
CA LYS A 217 -7.88 -19.97 -6.70
C LYS A 217 -7.61 -19.12 -5.46
N ASP A 218 -8.32 -19.37 -4.36
CA ASP A 218 -8.15 -18.62 -3.12
C ASP A 218 -6.77 -18.85 -2.49
N SER A 219 -6.31 -20.10 -2.47
CA SER A 219 -5.02 -20.47 -1.88
C SER A 219 -3.84 -19.91 -2.67
N THR A 220 -3.89 -20.04 -4.01
CA THR A 220 -2.81 -19.55 -4.89
C THR A 220 -2.68 -18.03 -4.89
N LEU A 221 -3.79 -17.29 -4.74
CA LEU A 221 -3.74 -15.84 -4.60
C LEU A 221 -2.92 -15.42 -3.36
N ILE A 222 -3.11 -16.09 -2.22
CA ILE A 222 -2.38 -15.77 -0.98
C ILE A 222 -0.92 -16.27 -1.07
N MET A 223 -0.68 -17.43 -1.68
CA MET A 223 0.68 -17.92 -1.93
C MET A 223 1.48 -16.98 -2.82
N GLN A 224 0.85 -16.34 -3.81
CA GLN A 224 1.50 -15.33 -4.64
C GLN A 224 1.94 -14.13 -3.79
N LEU A 225 1.10 -13.65 -2.87
CA LEU A 225 1.48 -12.56 -1.95
C LEU A 225 2.65 -12.94 -1.03
N LEU A 226 2.71 -14.19 -0.54
CA LEU A 226 3.86 -14.70 0.22
C LEU A 226 5.14 -14.67 -0.61
N ARG A 227 5.07 -15.10 -1.88
CA ARG A 227 6.19 -15.09 -2.82
C ARG A 227 6.64 -13.66 -3.15
N ASP A 228 5.72 -12.74 -3.35
CA ASP A 228 6.01 -11.34 -3.64
C ASP A 228 6.77 -10.71 -2.46
N ASN A 229 6.30 -10.94 -1.23
CA ASN A 229 7.00 -10.50 -0.01
C ASN A 229 8.40 -11.10 0.11
N LEU A 230 8.56 -12.41 -0.11
CA LEU A 230 9.88 -13.07 -0.07
C LEU A 230 10.84 -12.48 -1.10
N THR A 231 10.35 -12.17 -2.30
CA THR A 231 11.15 -11.55 -3.36
C THR A 231 11.62 -10.16 -2.93
N LEU A 232 10.71 -9.34 -2.40
CA LEU A 232 11.03 -8.00 -1.91
C LEU A 232 12.04 -8.03 -0.75
N TRP A 233 11.80 -8.87 0.26
CA TRP A 233 12.65 -8.92 1.44
C TRP A 233 14.03 -9.49 1.16
N THR A 234 14.14 -10.44 0.22
CA THR A 234 15.45 -10.97 -0.18
C THR A 234 16.26 -9.96 -0.98
N SER A 235 15.64 -9.12 -1.81
CA SER A 235 16.34 -7.99 -2.45
C SER A 235 16.78 -6.93 -1.44
N ASP A 236 15.92 -6.56 -0.49
CA ASP A 236 16.23 -5.57 0.55
C ASP A 236 17.42 -6.00 1.41
N MET A 237 17.45 -7.28 1.83
CA MET A 237 18.56 -7.83 2.60
C MET A 237 19.87 -7.87 1.81
N GLN A 238 19.82 -8.18 0.50
CA GLN A 238 21.01 -8.16 -0.35
C GLN A 238 21.56 -6.75 -0.49
N GLU A 239 20.69 -5.75 -0.68
CA GLU A 239 21.10 -4.36 -0.75
C GLU A 239 21.72 -3.88 0.57
N TYR A 240 21.12 -4.23 1.72
CA TYR A 240 21.67 -3.92 3.03
C TYR A 240 23.07 -4.52 3.24
N MET A 241 23.25 -5.79 2.86
CA MET A 241 24.53 -6.49 2.93
C MET A 241 25.61 -5.88 2.02
N LEU A 242 25.21 -5.30 0.88
CA LEU A 242 26.12 -4.58 0.00
C LEU A 242 26.54 -3.24 0.61
N ARG A 243 25.59 -2.47 1.15
CA ARG A 243 25.87 -1.19 1.83
C ARG A 243 26.78 -1.39 3.05
N GLU A 244 26.53 -2.41 3.87
CA GLU A 244 27.43 -2.71 5.00
C GLU A 244 28.86 -3.04 4.53
N LYS A 245 29.02 -3.71 3.39
CA LYS A 245 30.34 -4.03 2.83
C LYS A 245 31.05 -2.78 2.30
N GLU A 246 30.31 -1.86 1.68
CA GLU A 246 30.83 -0.57 1.23
C GLU A 246 31.26 0.30 2.41
N GLU A 247 30.45 0.41 3.46
CA GLU A 247 30.80 1.15 4.68
C GLU A 247 32.01 0.55 5.42
N LYS A 248 32.11 -0.79 5.45
CA LYS A 248 33.28 -1.50 5.99
C LYS A 248 34.53 -1.34 5.12
N LEU A 249 34.38 -1.10 3.81
CA LEU A 249 35.50 -0.84 2.91
C LEU A 249 36.00 0.61 3.01
N ASP A 250 35.08 1.58 3.16
CA ASP A 250 35.38 3.01 3.33
C ASP A 250 35.99 3.33 4.70
N THR A 251 35.69 2.54 5.73
CA THR A 251 36.35 2.64 7.04
C THR A 251 37.78 2.07 7.04
N VAL A 252 38.12 1.20 6.09
CA VAL A 252 39.48 0.61 5.93
C VAL A 252 40.39 1.47 5.04
N THR A 253 39.84 2.34 4.19
CA THR A 253 40.61 3.17 3.22
C THR A 253 40.93 4.60 3.69
N LYS A 254 40.50 5.02 4.90
CA LYS A 254 40.94 6.30 5.48
C LYS A 254 42.40 6.22 5.95
N PRO A 255 43.33 7.09 5.46
CA PRO A 255 44.69 7.12 5.96
C PRO A 255 44.69 7.59 7.42
N ALA A 256 45.34 6.82 8.31
CA ALA A 256 45.67 7.28 9.64
C ALA A 256 46.70 8.42 9.52
N GLU A 257 46.32 9.64 9.90
CA GLU A 257 47.28 10.69 10.20
C GLU A 257 48.04 10.29 11.46
N GLU A 258 49.30 9.92 11.28
CA GLU A 258 50.26 9.71 12.35
C GLU A 258 50.42 11.00 13.16
N SER A 259 50.07 10.94 14.45
CA SER A 259 50.65 11.84 15.45
C SER A 259 51.55 11.00 16.37
N GLU A 260 52.85 11.27 16.28
CA GLU A 260 53.89 10.70 17.12
C GLU A 260 53.61 10.95 18.61
N VAL A 261 53.52 9.89 19.41
CA VAL A 261 53.81 9.97 20.85
C VAL A 261 54.70 8.80 21.26
N LYS A 262 55.84 9.18 21.85
CA LYS A 262 56.96 8.35 22.34
C LYS A 262 56.55 7.20 23.25
N ASN A 263 57.23 6.07 23.03
CA ASN A 263 57.39 4.93 23.95
C ASN A 263 57.91 5.33 25.34
N THR A 264 57.35 4.67 26.36
CA THR A 264 58.08 4.16 27.53
C THR A 264 57.43 2.86 28.01
N ASP A 265 58.23 1.79 28.04
CA ASP A 265 57.90 0.47 28.60
C ASP A 265 57.61 0.51 30.11
N SER A 266 56.68 -0.32 30.57
CA SER A 266 56.95 -1.26 31.68
C SER A 266 55.90 -2.36 31.76
N ALA A 267 56.39 -3.58 31.93
CA ALA A 267 55.65 -4.83 32.00
C ALA A 267 54.80 -4.97 33.29
N THR A 268 53.74 -5.78 33.21
CA THR A 268 53.50 -6.91 34.13
C THR A 268 52.41 -7.81 33.55
N ALA A 269 52.72 -9.10 33.53
CA ALA A 269 51.82 -10.18 33.18
C ALA A 269 51.01 -10.61 34.41
N GLU A 270 49.76 -10.97 34.23
CA GLU A 270 49.11 -12.03 35.01
C GLU A 270 48.01 -12.70 34.16
N GLU A 271 48.09 -14.03 34.13
CA GLU A 271 47.15 -14.96 33.51
C GLU A 271 45.76 -14.90 34.19
N VAL A 272 44.69 -15.31 33.51
CA VAL A 272 43.87 -16.46 33.95
C VAL A 272 43.05 -17.02 32.77
N SER A 273 43.20 -18.33 32.64
CA SER A 273 42.52 -19.34 31.82
C SER A 273 41.01 -19.48 32.09
N SER A 274 40.21 -19.74 31.06
CA SER A 274 39.40 -20.98 30.98
C SER A 274 38.77 -21.17 29.61
N SER A 275 38.79 -22.41 29.16
CA SER A 275 38.54 -22.96 27.83
C SER A 275 37.22 -23.74 27.74
N ILE A 276 36.92 -24.27 26.54
CA ILE A 276 36.10 -25.46 26.20
C ILE A 276 34.57 -25.19 26.05
N THR A 277 33.84 -25.58 24.99
CA THR A 277 34.08 -26.40 23.78
C THR A 277 33.02 -26.15 22.71
N ASP A 278 33.45 -26.31 21.47
CA ASP A 278 32.69 -26.60 20.25
C ASP A 278 32.33 -28.11 20.22
N GLU A 279 31.14 -28.49 19.73
CA GLU A 279 30.93 -29.76 19.00
C GLU A 279 29.64 -29.71 18.15
N THR A 280 29.86 -29.79 16.84
CA THR A 280 28.96 -30.33 15.81
C THR A 280 28.88 -31.87 15.93
N PRO A 281 27.89 -32.50 15.28
CA PRO A 281 28.24 -33.71 14.53
C PRO A 281 27.69 -33.71 13.09
N VAL A 282 28.55 -34.18 12.19
CA VAL A 282 28.26 -34.65 10.83
C VAL A 282 28.66 -36.12 10.77
N ILE A 283 27.94 -36.90 9.92
CA ILE A 283 28.32 -38.09 9.11
C ILE A 283 27.03 -38.94 9.03
N GLY A 284 26.38 -39.19 7.88
CA GLY A 284 26.88 -39.73 6.60
C GLY A 284 26.52 -41.24 6.56
N SER A 285 26.16 -41.93 5.47
CA SER A 285 25.94 -41.63 4.06
C SER A 285 25.43 -42.94 3.39
N SER A 286 24.89 -42.80 2.17
CA SER A 286 24.98 -43.76 1.03
C SER A 286 23.93 -44.88 0.86
N ASN A 287 23.22 -44.86 -0.28
CA ASN A 287 23.64 -45.62 -1.48
C ASN A 287 22.80 -45.28 -2.75
N ASP A 288 23.53 -45.25 -3.87
CA ASP A 288 23.18 -45.16 -5.31
C ASP A 288 22.24 -46.30 -5.80
N VAL A 289 21.66 -46.38 -7.02
CA VAL A 289 22.18 -46.19 -8.40
C VAL A 289 21.01 -46.14 -9.45
N ASP A 290 21.23 -45.46 -10.59
CA ASP A 290 20.80 -45.76 -12.00
C ASP A 290 19.29 -45.72 -12.39
N SER A 291 18.84 -45.36 -13.61
CA SER A 291 19.42 -44.78 -14.85
C SER A 291 18.29 -44.54 -15.87
N THR A 292 18.63 -43.84 -16.96
CA THR A 292 18.03 -43.81 -18.32
C THR A 292 17.06 -42.70 -18.72
N ALA A 293 17.38 -42.16 -19.90
CA ALA A 293 16.77 -41.09 -20.66
C ALA A 293 15.79 -41.61 -21.72
N ALA A 294 14.89 -40.75 -22.20
CA ALA A 294 14.46 -40.70 -23.60
C ALA A 294 13.79 -39.35 -23.93
N ASP A 295 14.34 -38.70 -24.96
CA ASP A 295 13.71 -37.70 -25.82
C ASP A 295 12.37 -38.19 -26.38
N GLU A 296 11.42 -37.28 -26.62
CA GLU A 296 10.92 -37.06 -27.98
C GLU A 296 10.17 -35.72 -28.12
N SER A 297 10.40 -35.12 -29.28
CA SER A 297 9.96 -33.81 -29.75
C SER A 297 8.75 -33.95 -30.68
N SER A 298 7.91 -32.92 -30.75
CA SER A 298 7.12 -32.49 -31.93
C SER A 298 5.99 -31.56 -31.46
N ALA A 299 5.47 -30.61 -32.22
CA ALA A 299 5.94 -29.78 -33.32
C ALA A 299 4.89 -28.65 -33.40
N GLU A 300 5.32 -27.46 -33.78
CA GLU A 300 4.49 -26.28 -34.02
C GLU A 300 3.44 -26.52 -35.11
N SER A 301 2.31 -25.80 -35.03
CA SER A 301 1.65 -25.31 -36.24
C SER A 301 0.94 -23.98 -35.97
N SER A 302 1.40 -22.98 -36.71
CA SER A 302 0.82 -21.67 -36.96
C SER A 302 -0.25 -21.73 -38.06
N ALA A 303 -1.33 -20.94 -37.97
CA ALA A 303 -1.99 -20.35 -39.14
C ALA A 303 -2.95 -19.22 -38.71
N ALA A 304 -2.92 -18.13 -39.48
CA ALA A 304 -3.61 -16.87 -39.27
C ALA A 304 -4.90 -16.72 -40.10
N ALA A 305 -5.77 -15.81 -39.63
CA ALA A 305 -6.61 -14.81 -40.31
C ALA A 305 -7.40 -15.11 -41.61
N GLU A 306 -8.69 -14.72 -41.61
CA GLU A 306 -9.39 -13.71 -42.46
C GLU A 306 -10.91 -14.03 -42.47
N GLU A 307 -11.81 -13.16 -41.98
CA GLU A 307 -12.39 -11.91 -42.52
C GLU A 307 -13.69 -12.13 -43.33
N SER A 308 -14.74 -11.33 -43.04
CA SER A 308 -15.88 -10.87 -43.89
C SER A 308 -17.14 -10.65 -43.02
N ASN A 309 -18.07 -9.71 -43.21
CA ASN A 309 -18.23 -8.45 -43.96
C ASN A 309 -19.66 -7.93 -43.62
N GLU A 310 -19.90 -6.60 -43.56
CA GLU A 310 -21.08 -5.85 -44.07
C GLU A 310 -21.44 -4.55 -43.30
N THR A 311 -20.94 -3.45 -43.86
CA THR A 311 -21.60 -2.26 -44.47
C THR A 311 -22.91 -1.62 -43.95
N THR A 312 -22.81 -0.28 -43.93
CA THR A 312 -23.71 0.90 -43.70
C THR A 312 -24.96 1.08 -44.60
N PRO A 313 -25.81 2.12 -44.41
CA PRO A 313 -25.64 3.49 -44.98
C PRO A 313 -26.16 4.63 -44.04
N SER A 314 -26.18 5.94 -44.30
CA SER A 314 -25.41 6.98 -45.04
C SER A 314 -26.25 8.29 -44.99
N ALA A 315 -25.63 9.42 -45.34
CA ALA A 315 -26.17 10.76 -45.70
C ALA A 315 -26.37 11.81 -44.57
N GLY A 316 -25.91 13.06 -44.70
CA GLY A 316 -25.24 13.72 -45.82
C GLY A 316 -24.91 15.20 -45.56
N GLU A 317 -23.84 15.62 -46.23
CA GLU A 317 -23.59 16.91 -46.91
C GLU A 317 -23.24 18.22 -46.17
N SER A 318 -22.24 18.84 -46.80
CA SER A 318 -21.51 20.10 -46.63
C SER A 318 -22.31 21.33 -47.08
N ASP A 319 -21.91 22.55 -46.68
CA ASP A 319 -20.97 23.39 -47.44
C ASP A 319 -20.89 24.86 -46.97
N SER A 320 -19.73 25.48 -47.27
CA SER A 320 -19.50 26.91 -47.60
C SER A 320 -19.63 27.97 -46.47
N GLU A 321 -18.94 29.11 -46.43
CA GLU A 321 -17.70 29.69 -46.98
C GLU A 321 -17.61 31.13 -46.39
N ALA A 322 -16.43 31.76 -46.47
CA ALA A 322 -16.20 33.22 -46.59
C ALA A 322 -16.43 34.12 -45.34
N THR A 323 -15.72 35.23 -45.05
CA THR A 323 -14.53 35.97 -45.55
C THR A 323 -14.34 37.20 -44.63
N GLU A 324 -13.11 37.77 -44.58
CA GLU A 324 -12.76 39.21 -44.37
C GLU A 324 -13.03 39.86 -42.98
N ALA A 325 -12.32 40.89 -42.49
CA ALA A 325 -11.08 41.61 -42.83
C ALA A 325 -10.78 42.66 -41.71
N ALA A 326 -9.55 43.22 -41.74
CA ALA A 326 -9.11 44.57 -41.31
C ALA A 326 -8.96 44.88 -39.79
N ALA A 327 -7.74 45.15 -39.30
CA ALA A 327 -7.01 46.45 -39.22
C ALA A 327 -7.28 47.14 -37.86
N ASP A 328 -6.41 47.88 -37.17
CA ASP A 328 -5.15 48.57 -37.51
C ASP A 328 -4.43 48.99 -36.21
N ASP A 329 -3.15 49.34 -36.39
CA ASP A 329 -2.37 50.46 -35.79
C ASP A 329 -1.50 50.34 -34.51
N SER A 330 -0.18 50.46 -34.76
CA SER A 330 0.89 51.31 -34.17
C SER A 330 0.95 51.60 -32.66
N SER A 331 2.08 51.87 -32.00
CA SER A 331 3.54 51.94 -32.25
C SER A 331 4.12 52.28 -30.85
N GLY A 332 5.24 51.75 -30.39
CA GLY A 332 6.55 52.37 -30.57
C GLY A 332 7.35 52.49 -29.26
N ASN A 333 8.67 52.28 -29.42
CA ASN A 333 9.81 52.62 -28.58
C ASN A 333 10.35 51.70 -27.47
N ALA A 334 11.65 51.47 -27.63
CA ALA A 334 12.59 50.71 -26.82
C ALA A 334 13.15 51.54 -25.66
N GLU A 335 13.61 50.85 -24.62
CA GLU A 335 14.85 51.20 -23.91
C GLU A 335 15.40 49.94 -23.22
N GLN A 336 16.71 49.82 -23.29
CA GLN A 336 17.55 48.68 -22.91
C GLN A 336 18.23 49.07 -21.60
N GLU A 337 18.01 48.33 -20.50
CA GLU A 337 18.89 48.38 -19.34
C GLU A 337 19.30 46.97 -18.92
N ASP A 338 20.61 46.76 -18.99
CA ASP A 338 21.38 45.61 -18.58
C ASP A 338 21.56 45.64 -17.05
N SER A 339 21.10 44.61 -16.35
CA SER A 339 21.61 44.28 -15.02
C SER A 339 21.65 42.75 -14.87
N ARG A 340 22.89 42.25 -14.94
CA ARG A 340 23.27 40.91 -14.46
C ARG A 340 23.03 40.84 -12.97
N ASP A 341 22.16 39.93 -12.53
CA ASP A 341 22.16 39.44 -11.16
C ASP A 341 21.92 37.92 -11.14
N GLN A 342 22.52 37.32 -10.12
CA GLN A 342 22.90 35.91 -9.96
C GLN A 342 21.71 34.95 -10.05
N GLU A 343 21.86 33.88 -10.85
CA GLU A 343 21.02 32.69 -10.77
C GLU A 343 21.28 31.97 -9.45
N GLY A 344 20.53 32.35 -8.42
CA GLY A 344 20.27 31.50 -7.27
C GLY A 344 19.28 30.42 -7.70
N GLU A 345 19.70 29.17 -7.58
CA GLU A 345 18.88 27.99 -7.83
C GLU A 345 17.75 27.95 -6.78
N GLU A 346 16.61 28.59 -7.08
CA GLU A 346 15.40 28.52 -6.24
C GLU A 346 14.85 27.10 -6.31
N THR A 347 15.05 26.34 -5.24
CA THR A 347 14.38 25.06 -5.02
C THR A 347 12.86 25.29 -5.02
N PRO A 348 12.05 24.48 -5.74
CA PRO A 348 10.63 24.72 -5.85
C PRO A 348 9.92 24.52 -4.50
N GLU A 349 9.43 25.63 -3.95
CA GLU A 349 8.56 25.68 -2.78
C GLU A 349 7.26 24.91 -3.06
N ILE A 350 6.92 23.93 -2.20
CA ILE A 350 5.68 23.15 -2.37
C ILE A 350 4.52 23.99 -1.87
N LYS A 351 3.91 24.74 -2.79
CA LYS A 351 2.72 25.55 -2.51
C LYS A 351 1.46 24.67 -2.44
N LEU A 352 0.96 24.42 -1.24
CA LEU A 352 -0.32 23.74 -1.00
C LEU A 352 -1.46 24.75 -1.18
N GLU A 353 -2.07 24.81 -2.37
CA GLU A 353 -3.22 25.67 -2.65
C GLU A 353 -4.51 24.85 -2.81
N THR A 354 -5.57 25.25 -2.11
CA THR A 354 -6.95 24.77 -2.34
C THR A 354 -7.56 25.52 -3.53
N ALA A 355 -8.35 24.85 -4.37
CA ALA A 355 -8.99 25.47 -5.53
C ALA A 355 -9.80 26.74 -5.12
N PRO A 356 -9.63 27.88 -5.81
CA PRO A 356 -10.34 29.13 -5.45
C PRO A 356 -11.86 28.99 -5.56
N ALA A 357 -12.59 29.70 -4.69
CA ALA A 357 -14.05 29.77 -4.77
C ALA A 357 -14.50 30.43 -6.08
N ASP A 358 -15.18 29.68 -6.95
CA ASP A 358 -15.80 30.21 -8.16
C ASP A 358 -17.26 30.60 -7.89
N PHE A 359 -17.50 31.89 -7.67
CA PHE A 359 -18.83 32.44 -7.35
C PHE A 359 -19.88 32.25 -8.46
N ARG A 360 -19.46 31.78 -9.66
CA ARG A 360 -20.39 31.40 -10.74
C ARG A 360 -21.08 30.05 -10.46
N PHE A 361 -20.56 29.26 -9.51
CA PHE A 361 -21.09 27.94 -9.16
C PHE A 361 -21.29 27.82 -7.63
N PRO A 362 -22.40 28.34 -7.09
CA PRO A 362 -22.73 28.16 -5.67
C PRO A 362 -23.05 26.68 -5.36
N THR A 363 -22.04 26.01 -4.76
CA THR A 363 -22.06 24.82 -3.89
C THR A 363 -22.93 23.59 -4.22
N THR A 364 -23.56 23.50 -5.41
CA THR A 364 -24.51 22.40 -5.67
C THR A 364 -24.27 21.61 -6.95
N ASN A 365 -23.19 21.86 -7.70
CA ASN A 365 -22.79 20.96 -8.80
C ASN A 365 -21.31 21.14 -9.22
N GLN A 366 -20.38 20.52 -8.48
CA GLN A 366 -18.93 20.54 -8.79
C GLN A 366 -18.59 19.85 -10.12
N SER A 367 -19.49 19.04 -10.66
CA SER A 367 -19.28 18.30 -11.91
C SER A 367 -19.09 19.21 -13.12
N ARG A 368 -19.87 20.30 -13.19
CA ARG A 368 -19.74 21.31 -14.25
C ARG A 368 -18.50 22.18 -14.09
N HIS A 369 -18.11 22.44 -12.84
CA HIS A 369 -16.90 23.19 -12.52
C HIS A 369 -15.65 22.40 -12.94
N CYS A 370 -15.59 21.12 -12.58
CA CYS A 370 -14.58 20.18 -13.03
C CYS A 370 -14.46 20.15 -14.57
N PHE A 371 -15.56 19.91 -15.28
CA PHE A 371 -15.56 19.84 -16.76
C PHE A 371 -15.08 21.14 -17.41
N THR A 372 -15.48 22.30 -16.86
CA THR A 372 -15.03 23.60 -17.37
C THR A 372 -13.52 23.79 -17.20
N ARG A 373 -12.96 23.43 -16.05
CA ARG A 373 -11.51 23.53 -15.80
C ARG A 373 -10.70 22.58 -16.66
N TYR A 374 -11.22 21.38 -16.92
CA TYR A 374 -10.60 20.42 -17.83
C TYR A 374 -10.51 20.99 -19.27
N ILE A 375 -11.59 21.60 -19.76
CA ILE A 375 -11.60 22.28 -21.07
C ILE A 375 -10.63 23.47 -21.10
N GLU A 376 -10.60 24.31 -20.06
CA GLU A 376 -9.69 25.46 -19.99
C GLU A 376 -8.22 25.04 -20.08
N TYR A 377 -7.84 23.94 -19.42
CA TYR A 377 -6.49 23.38 -19.55
C TYR A 377 -6.18 22.98 -20.98
N HIS A 378 -7.06 22.20 -21.62
CA HIS A 378 -6.77 21.68 -22.96
C HIS A 378 -6.85 22.75 -24.05
N ARG A 379 -7.68 23.79 -23.90
CA ARG A 379 -7.60 24.99 -24.75
C ARG A 379 -6.29 25.73 -24.59
N CYS A 380 -5.80 25.85 -23.36
CA CYS A 380 -4.52 26.48 -23.08
C CYS A 380 -3.38 25.71 -23.76
N VAL A 381 -3.38 24.38 -23.63
CA VAL A 381 -2.43 23.49 -24.30
C VAL A 381 -2.52 23.61 -25.82
N ALA A 382 -3.73 23.64 -26.40
CA ALA A 382 -3.91 23.82 -27.84
C ALA A 382 -3.40 25.18 -28.35
N ALA A 383 -3.55 26.24 -27.56
CA ALA A 383 -3.13 27.59 -27.93
C ALA A 383 -1.64 27.88 -27.70
N LYS A 384 -1.03 27.26 -26.68
CA LYS A 384 0.33 27.59 -26.20
C LYS A 384 1.36 26.46 -26.34
N GLY A 385 0.91 25.25 -26.65
CA GLY A 385 1.75 24.05 -26.70
C GLY A 385 1.73 23.24 -25.40
N GLU A 386 2.06 21.96 -25.52
CA GLU A 386 2.21 21.05 -24.39
C GLU A 386 3.39 21.47 -23.51
N GLY A 387 3.17 21.52 -22.19
CA GLY A 387 4.19 21.90 -21.21
C GLY A 387 4.37 23.42 -20.99
N ALA A 388 3.50 24.26 -21.53
CA ALA A 388 3.52 25.71 -21.26
C ALA A 388 3.22 25.99 -19.76
N PRO A 389 4.11 26.69 -19.02
CA PRO A 389 3.95 26.93 -17.58
C PRO A 389 2.64 27.65 -17.22
N GLU A 390 2.09 28.44 -18.13
CA GLU A 390 0.84 29.17 -17.89
C GLU A 390 -0.41 28.27 -17.94
N CYS A 391 -0.28 27.06 -18.47
CA CYS A 391 -1.35 26.05 -18.51
C CYS A 391 -1.35 25.16 -17.27
N ASP A 392 -0.23 25.06 -16.54
CA ASP A 392 -0.10 24.23 -15.34
C ASP A 392 -1.07 24.61 -14.23
N LYS A 393 -1.43 25.89 -14.13
CA LYS A 393 -2.46 26.35 -13.17
C LYS A 393 -3.82 25.70 -13.42
N PHE A 394 -4.22 25.57 -14.69
CA PHE A 394 -5.49 24.94 -15.05
C PHE A 394 -5.43 23.42 -14.85
N ALA A 395 -4.26 22.82 -15.09
CA ALA A 395 -4.02 21.40 -14.80
C ALA A 395 -4.22 21.08 -13.31
N LYS A 396 -3.64 21.90 -12.43
CA LYS A 396 -3.79 21.77 -10.98
C LYS A 396 -5.26 21.93 -10.55
N TYR A 397 -6.00 22.85 -11.17
CA TYR A 397 -7.40 23.09 -10.81
C TYR A 397 -8.34 21.95 -11.19
N TYR A 398 -8.27 21.40 -12.41
CA TYR A 398 -9.17 20.28 -12.72
C TYR A 398 -8.75 19.01 -11.98
N ARG A 399 -7.45 18.75 -11.77
CA ARG A 399 -6.99 17.57 -11.00
C ARG A 399 -7.42 17.59 -9.54
N SER A 400 -7.66 18.77 -8.96
CA SER A 400 -8.17 18.91 -7.60
C SER A 400 -9.71 18.90 -7.51
N LEU A 401 -10.41 19.18 -8.61
CA LEU A 401 -11.87 19.29 -8.65
C LEU A 401 -12.55 18.05 -9.28
N CYS A 402 -11.86 17.33 -10.15
CA CYS A 402 -12.39 16.22 -10.94
C CYS A 402 -12.07 14.86 -10.31
N PRO A 403 -13.05 13.94 -10.24
CA PRO A 403 -12.77 12.52 -10.04
C PRO A 403 -11.84 12.00 -11.15
N GLY A 404 -10.86 11.15 -10.79
CA GLY A 404 -9.89 10.59 -11.75
C GLY A 404 -10.54 9.86 -12.92
N GLU A 405 -11.57 9.05 -12.66
CA GLU A 405 -12.30 8.30 -13.69
C GLU A 405 -12.93 9.18 -14.78
N TRP A 406 -13.29 10.42 -14.44
CA TRP A 406 -13.88 11.35 -15.41
C TRP A 406 -12.81 11.94 -16.31
N VAL A 407 -11.65 12.26 -15.72
CA VAL A 407 -10.47 12.73 -16.45
C VAL A 407 -10.00 11.65 -17.41
N ASP A 408 -9.91 10.41 -16.96
CA ASP A 408 -9.47 9.27 -17.79
C ASP A 408 -10.41 9.04 -18.97
N ARG A 409 -11.72 9.03 -18.72
CA ARG A 409 -12.74 8.91 -19.78
C ARG A 409 -12.66 10.06 -20.78
N TRP A 410 -12.44 11.29 -20.31
CA TRP A 410 -12.31 12.45 -21.20
C TRP A 410 -11.00 12.44 -21.99
N ASN A 411 -9.91 11.94 -21.41
CA ASN A 411 -8.65 11.74 -22.11
C ASN A 411 -8.83 10.70 -23.24
N GLU A 412 -9.44 9.55 -22.94
CA GLU A 412 -9.74 8.52 -23.94
C GLU A 412 -10.66 9.06 -25.05
N GLN A 413 -11.68 9.84 -24.70
CA GLN A 413 -12.55 10.50 -25.69
C GLN A 413 -11.79 11.52 -26.56
N ARG A 414 -10.80 12.22 -26.00
CA ARG A 414 -9.95 13.16 -26.75
C ARG A 414 -8.99 12.45 -27.69
N GLU A 415 -8.34 11.38 -27.23
CA GLU A 415 -7.47 10.54 -28.05
C GLU A 415 -8.24 9.87 -29.19
N ASN A 416 -9.47 9.44 -28.93
CA ASN A 416 -10.36 8.84 -29.93
C ASN A 416 -11.13 9.88 -30.78
N GLY A 417 -10.93 11.19 -30.56
CA GLY A 417 -11.59 12.26 -31.32
C GLY A 417 -13.11 12.37 -31.10
N THR A 418 -13.65 11.78 -30.04
CA THR A 418 -15.09 11.73 -29.70
C THR A 418 -15.50 12.66 -28.57
N PHE A 419 -14.58 13.51 -28.09
CA PHE A 419 -14.83 14.40 -26.96
C PHE A 419 -15.91 15.46 -27.26
N PRO A 420 -16.97 15.58 -26.43
CA PRO A 420 -18.13 16.43 -26.73
C PRO A 420 -17.92 17.91 -26.37
N GLY A 421 -16.78 18.28 -25.79
CA GLY A 421 -16.51 19.63 -25.31
C GLY A 421 -15.74 20.50 -26.32
N PRO A 422 -15.94 21.83 -26.29
CA PRO A 422 -15.23 22.77 -27.15
C PRO A 422 -13.76 22.94 -26.73
N LEU A 423 -12.86 22.18 -27.36
CA LEU A 423 -11.40 22.20 -27.15
C LEU A 423 -10.66 23.18 -28.05
#